data_AF-A0A1Q5GK21-F1
#
_entry.id   AF-A0A1Q5GK21-F1
#
_cell.length_a   1.000
_cell.length_b   1.000
_cell.length_c   1.000
_cell.angle_alpha   90.00
_cell.angle_beta   90.00
_cell.angle_gamma   90.00
#
_symmetry.space_group_name_H-M   'P 1'
#
loop_
_entity.id
_entity.type
_entity.pdbx_description
1 polymer ?
#
loop_
_entity_poly.entity_id
_entity_poly.type
_entity_poly.pdbx_seq_one_letter_code
_entity_poly.pdbx_strand_id
1 'polypeptide(L)'
;MAGFRSLARQVRDPGSDLALRRYSLRKCLERFAPYGHRATWDHLCTRHGFEPEDRSPDPVRLVGALEELEAARASWLGYEASFAARRRREKHDGLRRPVVFDDWHRRAWGGYGVARCADPAVHPSAPLAEVLDRLIAALETRPGTACPVCGCDEIEWRPDPVCEQWTGPVCSGCGILVPRPVLTPGALARARGARRRDLASAA
;
A
#
# COMPACT_ATOMS: atom_id res chain seq x y z
N MET A 1 -23.54 -3.78 6.51
CA MET A 1 -22.21 -3.20 6.86
C MET A 1 -22.02 -1.91 6.07
N ALA A 2 -21.67 -0.78 6.72
CA ALA A 2 -21.53 0.52 6.05
C ALA A 2 -20.39 0.52 5.00
N GLY A 3 -20.61 1.17 3.86
CA GLY A 3 -19.57 1.38 2.84
C GLY A 3 -18.64 2.54 3.17
N PHE A 4 -17.46 2.59 2.52
CA PHE A 4 -16.42 3.61 2.75
C PHE A 4 -16.99 5.04 2.76
N ARG A 5 -17.78 5.42 1.73
CA ARG A 5 -18.36 6.77 1.62
C ARG A 5 -19.27 7.11 2.81
N SER A 6 -19.97 6.13 3.36
CA SER A 6 -20.84 6.36 4.52
C SER A 6 -20.03 6.60 5.79
N LEU A 7 -18.94 5.85 5.98
CA LEU A 7 -18.01 6.03 7.08
C LEU A 7 -17.29 7.39 6.98
N ALA A 8 -16.82 7.75 5.78
CA ALA A 8 -16.21 9.04 5.50
C ALA A 8 -17.13 10.23 5.86
N ARG A 9 -18.43 10.12 5.59
CA ARG A 9 -19.41 11.14 6.04
C ARG A 9 -19.47 11.26 7.55
N GLN A 10 -19.45 10.14 8.28
CA GLN A 10 -19.45 10.16 9.76
C GLN A 10 -18.19 10.80 10.33
N VAL A 11 -17.04 10.60 9.71
CA VAL A 11 -15.79 11.27 10.12
C VAL A 11 -15.87 12.79 9.90
N ARG A 12 -16.57 13.27 8.85
CA ARG A 12 -16.72 14.71 8.57
C ARG A 12 -17.81 15.39 9.38
N ASP A 13 -18.79 14.64 9.86
CA ASP A 13 -19.96 15.18 10.54
C ASP A 13 -19.57 15.90 11.86
N PRO A 14 -19.80 17.23 11.96
CA PRO A 14 -19.52 17.97 13.18
C PRO A 14 -20.47 17.62 14.33
N GLY A 15 -21.64 17.03 14.05
CA GLY A 15 -22.59 16.57 15.06
C GLY A 15 -22.25 15.22 15.69
N SER A 16 -21.30 14.47 15.09
CA SER A 16 -20.83 13.19 15.62
C SER A 16 -19.78 13.39 16.71
N ASP A 17 -19.84 12.58 17.78
CA ASP A 17 -18.83 12.60 18.83
C ASP A 17 -17.44 12.15 18.30
N LEU A 18 -16.37 12.55 19.00
CA LEU A 18 -14.99 12.25 18.58
C LEU A 18 -14.69 10.75 18.50
N ALA A 19 -15.28 9.96 19.41
CA ALA A 19 -15.05 8.52 19.45
C ALA A 19 -15.66 7.84 18.21
N LEU A 20 -16.85 8.25 17.80
CA LEU A 20 -17.50 7.79 16.58
C LEU A 20 -16.72 8.23 15.35
N ARG A 21 -16.25 9.47 15.28
CA ARG A 21 -15.43 9.95 14.15
C ARG A 21 -14.15 9.14 14.00
N ARG A 22 -13.41 8.92 15.10
CA ARG A 22 -12.20 8.08 15.11
C ARG A 22 -12.50 6.62 14.77
N TYR A 23 -13.58 6.06 15.33
CA TYR A 23 -14.03 4.71 15.00
C TYR A 23 -14.33 4.57 13.51
N SER A 24 -15.11 5.49 12.94
CA SER A 24 -15.47 5.47 11.52
C SER A 24 -14.25 5.61 10.61
N LEU A 25 -13.24 6.41 10.98
CA LEU A 25 -11.97 6.49 10.27
C LEU A 25 -11.23 5.14 10.29
N ARG A 26 -11.13 4.49 11.47
CA ARG A 26 -10.56 3.13 11.56
C ARG A 26 -11.35 2.12 10.73
N LYS A 27 -12.68 2.22 10.67
CA LYS A 27 -13.50 1.37 9.79
C LYS A 27 -13.28 1.66 8.31
N CYS A 28 -12.88 2.88 7.91
CA CYS A 28 -12.45 3.14 6.54
C CYS A 28 -11.21 2.31 6.18
N LEU A 29 -10.28 2.09 7.13
CA LEU A 29 -9.08 1.28 6.91
C LEU A 29 -9.37 -0.21 6.71
N GLU A 30 -10.47 -0.73 7.27
CA GLU A 30 -10.93 -2.09 6.95
C GLU A 30 -11.37 -2.23 5.48
N ARG A 31 -11.66 -1.11 4.80
CA ARG A 31 -12.08 -1.09 3.40
C ARG A 31 -10.94 -0.73 2.44
N PHE A 32 -9.98 0.08 2.88
CA PHE A 32 -8.86 0.52 2.08
C PHE A 32 -7.67 0.83 2.99
N ALA A 33 -6.63 0.02 2.92
CA ALA A 33 -5.41 0.17 3.71
C ALA A 33 -4.21 -0.22 2.84
N PRO A 34 -3.65 0.73 2.06
CA PRO A 34 -2.64 0.44 1.06
C PRO A 34 -1.35 -0.16 1.66
N TYR A 35 -0.97 0.21 2.88
CA TYR A 35 0.20 -0.37 3.56
C TYR A 35 -0.13 -1.58 4.43
N GLY A 36 -1.39 -2.00 4.47
CA GLY A 36 -1.94 -2.86 5.52
C GLY A 36 -2.47 -2.04 6.69
N HIS A 37 -3.38 -2.61 7.47
CA HIS A 37 -4.16 -1.83 8.45
C HIS A 37 -3.29 -1.09 9.48
N ARG A 38 -2.30 -1.78 10.08
CA ARG A 38 -1.46 -1.18 11.13
C ARG A 38 -0.57 -0.07 10.57
N ALA A 39 0.17 -0.35 9.50
CA ALA A 39 1.05 0.62 8.85
C ALA A 39 0.30 1.84 8.28
N THR A 40 -0.90 1.63 7.72
CA THR A 40 -1.70 2.75 7.21
C THR A 40 -2.21 3.63 8.36
N TRP A 41 -2.62 3.02 9.47
CA TRP A 41 -3.03 3.79 10.66
C TRP A 41 -1.86 4.58 11.24
N ASP A 42 -0.72 3.93 11.44
CA ASP A 42 0.51 4.55 11.94
C ASP A 42 0.98 5.73 11.07
N HIS A 43 0.93 5.56 9.75
CA HIS A 43 1.22 6.61 8.78
C HIS A 43 0.30 7.82 8.93
N LEU A 44 -1.01 7.60 9.00
CA LEU A 44 -1.99 8.70 9.13
C LEU A 44 -1.83 9.42 10.47
N CYS A 45 -1.62 8.69 11.56
CA CYS A 45 -1.32 9.24 12.88
C CYS A 45 -0.09 10.15 12.84
N THR A 46 1.03 9.63 12.32
CA THR A 46 2.30 10.35 12.20
C THR A 46 2.18 11.61 11.34
N ARG A 47 1.55 11.49 10.18
CA ARG A 47 1.48 12.57 9.18
C ARG A 47 0.52 13.69 9.56
N HIS A 48 -0.57 13.36 10.26
CA HIS A 48 -1.56 14.34 10.70
C HIS A 48 -1.41 14.72 12.18
N GLY A 49 -0.40 14.17 12.87
CA GLY A 49 0.00 14.57 14.21
C GLY A 49 -0.99 14.19 15.30
N PHE A 50 -1.47 12.95 15.35
CA PHE A 50 -2.26 12.45 16.48
C PHE A 50 -1.78 11.05 16.88
N GLU A 51 -1.81 10.75 18.18
CA GLU A 51 -1.32 9.46 18.68
C GLU A 51 -2.30 8.32 18.31
N PRO A 52 -1.81 7.11 17.98
CA PRO A 52 -2.67 5.98 17.65
C PRO A 52 -3.72 5.64 18.72
N GLU A 53 -3.39 5.82 20.00
CA GLU A 53 -4.25 5.58 21.17
C GLU A 53 -5.01 6.83 21.64
N ASP A 54 -4.81 8.00 21.02
CA ASP A 54 -5.48 9.24 21.40
C ASP A 54 -7.00 9.06 21.33
N ARG A 55 -7.66 9.38 22.45
CA ARG A 55 -9.12 9.29 22.61
C ARG A 55 -9.82 10.60 22.27
N SER A 56 -9.08 11.71 22.21
CA SER A 56 -9.61 13.05 21.96
C SER A 56 -8.80 13.82 20.90
N PRO A 57 -8.50 13.23 19.73
CA PRO A 57 -7.76 13.94 18.69
C PRO A 57 -8.56 15.13 18.15
N ASP A 58 -7.85 16.17 17.72
CA ASP A 58 -8.44 17.30 17.02
C ASP A 58 -9.25 16.81 15.80
N PRO A 59 -10.56 17.12 15.70
CA PRO A 59 -11.39 16.78 14.55
C PRO A 59 -10.78 17.12 13.19
N VAL A 60 -10.07 18.24 13.10
CA VAL A 60 -9.45 18.70 11.85
C VAL A 60 -8.37 17.73 11.40
N ARG A 61 -7.60 17.16 12.33
CA ARG A 61 -6.57 16.16 12.03
C ARG A 61 -7.19 14.86 11.53
N LEU A 62 -8.32 14.43 12.10
CA LEU A 62 -9.06 13.25 11.63
C LEU A 62 -9.62 13.44 10.21
N VAL A 63 -10.12 14.64 9.90
CA VAL A 63 -10.60 14.97 8.56
C VAL A 63 -9.44 15.01 7.56
N GLY A 64 -8.30 15.62 7.92
CA GLY A 64 -7.09 15.60 7.07
C GLY A 64 -6.61 14.17 6.76
N ALA A 65 -6.59 13.29 7.78
CA ALA A 65 -6.25 11.88 7.59
C ALA A 65 -7.23 11.14 6.66
N LEU A 66 -8.52 11.46 6.76
CA LEU A 66 -9.51 10.92 5.84
C LEU A 66 -9.29 11.42 4.41
N GLU A 67 -9.00 12.70 4.22
CA GLU A 67 -8.78 13.30 2.91
C GLU A 67 -7.58 12.67 2.20
N GLU A 68 -6.49 12.44 2.92
CA GLU A 68 -5.34 11.73 2.38
C GLU A 68 -5.68 10.29 1.98
N LEU A 69 -6.42 9.57 2.83
CA LEU A 69 -6.88 8.21 2.53
C LEU A 69 -7.82 8.18 1.31
N GLU A 70 -8.69 9.18 1.16
CA GLU A 70 -9.59 9.32 0.01
C GLU A 70 -8.84 9.65 -1.28
N ALA A 71 -7.83 10.51 -1.23
CA ALA A 71 -6.98 10.82 -2.37
C ALA A 71 -6.26 9.55 -2.86
N ALA A 72 -5.69 8.78 -1.94
CA ALA A 72 -5.06 7.50 -2.26
C ALA A 72 -6.05 6.49 -2.82
N ARG A 73 -7.26 6.43 -2.26
CA ARG A 73 -8.33 5.57 -2.76
C ARG A 73 -8.78 5.98 -4.17
N ALA A 74 -8.81 7.27 -4.47
CA ALA A 74 -9.15 7.77 -5.80
C ALA A 74 -8.11 7.35 -6.85
N SER A 75 -6.81 7.48 -6.53
CA SER A 75 -5.71 6.97 -7.36
C SER A 75 -5.87 5.47 -7.64
N TRP A 76 -6.08 4.66 -6.60
CA TRP A 76 -6.29 3.22 -6.74
C TRP A 76 -7.49 2.86 -7.63
N LEU A 77 -8.64 3.51 -7.40
CA LEU A 77 -9.84 3.25 -8.21
C LEU A 77 -9.67 3.68 -9.67
N GLY A 78 -8.93 4.76 -9.92
CA GLY A 78 -8.57 5.19 -11.27
C GLY A 78 -7.75 4.12 -11.98
N TYR A 79 -6.75 3.56 -11.31
CA TYR A 79 -5.97 2.43 -11.81
C TYR A 79 -6.86 1.19 -12.07
N GLU A 80 -7.73 0.81 -11.14
CA GLU A 80 -8.62 -0.35 -11.31
C GLU A 80 -9.54 -0.17 -12.53
N ALA A 81 -10.08 1.03 -12.75
CA ALA A 81 -10.91 1.34 -13.91
C ALA A 81 -10.13 1.22 -15.23
N SER A 82 -8.90 1.75 -15.28
CA SER A 82 -8.00 1.64 -16.43
C SER A 82 -7.63 0.20 -16.74
N PHE A 83 -7.29 -0.58 -15.70
CA PHE A 83 -7.00 -2.00 -15.81
C PHE A 83 -8.19 -2.78 -16.38
N ALA A 84 -9.39 -2.56 -15.83
CA ALA A 84 -10.61 -3.20 -16.30
C ALA A 84 -10.92 -2.83 -17.76
N ALA A 85 -10.73 -1.57 -18.16
CA ALA A 85 -10.89 -1.14 -19.54
C ALA A 85 -9.90 -1.82 -20.49
N ARG A 86 -8.61 -1.92 -20.11
CA ARG A 86 -7.59 -2.64 -20.88
C ARG A 86 -7.93 -4.12 -21.04
N ARG A 87 -8.28 -4.80 -19.95
CA ARG A 87 -8.65 -6.23 -19.99
C ARG A 87 -9.91 -6.49 -20.81
N ARG A 88 -10.87 -5.55 -20.86
CA ARG A 88 -12.04 -5.66 -21.75
C ARG A 88 -11.64 -5.64 -23.22
N ARG A 89 -10.72 -4.75 -23.61
CA ARG A 89 -10.17 -4.69 -24.99
C ARG A 89 -9.40 -5.95 -25.34
N GLU A 90 -8.45 -6.36 -24.51
CA GLU A 90 -7.67 -7.58 -24.73
C GLU A 90 -8.56 -8.83 -24.87
N LYS A 91 -9.62 -8.94 -24.05
CA LYS A 91 -10.60 -10.04 -24.18
C LYS A 91 -11.37 -9.99 -25.50
N HIS A 92 -11.73 -8.80 -25.96
CA HIS A 92 -12.36 -8.59 -27.26
C HIS A 92 -11.43 -9.01 -28.40
N ASP A 93 -10.14 -8.69 -28.28
CA ASP A 93 -9.08 -9.02 -29.25
C ASP A 93 -8.59 -10.48 -29.14
N GLY A 94 -9.27 -11.33 -28.36
CA GLY A 94 -8.94 -12.75 -28.21
C GLY A 94 -7.80 -13.08 -27.23
N LEU A 95 -7.17 -12.08 -26.61
CA LEU A 95 -6.10 -12.25 -25.62
C LEU A 95 -6.69 -12.58 -24.23
N ARG A 96 -6.93 -13.87 -23.99
CA ARG A 96 -7.57 -14.37 -22.75
C ARG A 96 -6.61 -14.70 -21.61
N ARG A 97 -5.31 -14.85 -21.87
CA ARG A 97 -4.32 -15.14 -20.82
C ARG A 97 -3.87 -13.84 -20.13
N PRO A 98 -3.99 -13.75 -18.79
CA PRO A 98 -3.42 -12.64 -18.04
C PRO A 98 -1.89 -12.60 -18.20
N VAL A 99 -1.31 -11.43 -18.36
CA VAL A 99 0.16 -11.24 -18.33
C VAL A 99 0.66 -11.33 -16.88
N VAL A 100 1.96 -11.58 -16.65
CA VAL A 100 2.58 -11.69 -15.30
C VAL A 100 2.26 -10.48 -14.40
N PHE A 101 2.05 -9.30 -15.00
CA PHE A 101 1.62 -8.09 -14.33
C PHE A 101 0.24 -8.21 -13.64
N ASP A 102 -0.68 -8.97 -14.25
CA ASP A 102 -2.03 -9.18 -13.72
C ASP A 102 -2.02 -10.02 -12.43
N ASP A 103 -0.96 -10.78 -12.16
CA ASP A 103 -0.82 -11.57 -10.94
C ASP A 103 -0.54 -10.70 -9.70
N TRP A 104 0.15 -9.56 -9.86
CA TRP A 104 0.26 -8.58 -8.78
C TRP A 104 -1.10 -7.95 -8.48
N HIS A 105 -1.81 -7.51 -9.53
CA HIS A 105 -3.14 -6.92 -9.36
C HIS A 105 -4.10 -7.90 -8.69
N ARG A 106 -4.03 -9.19 -9.03
CA ARG A 106 -4.82 -10.26 -8.39
C ARG A 106 -4.57 -10.39 -6.89
N ARG A 107 -3.32 -10.16 -6.44
CA ARG A 107 -2.93 -10.22 -5.01
C ARG A 107 -3.27 -8.93 -4.25
N ALA A 108 -3.29 -7.80 -4.94
CA ALA A 108 -3.59 -6.48 -4.37
C ALA A 108 -5.09 -6.09 -4.46
N TRP A 109 -5.95 -7.03 -4.88
CA TRP A 109 -7.36 -6.74 -5.18
C TRP A 109 -8.10 -6.16 -3.97
N GLY A 110 -8.86 -5.07 -4.20
CA GLY A 110 -9.59 -4.36 -3.15
C GLY A 110 -8.77 -3.32 -2.38
N GLY A 111 -7.51 -3.06 -2.77
CA GLY A 111 -6.71 -1.98 -2.20
C GLY A 111 -6.12 -2.27 -0.82
N TYR A 112 -6.17 -3.53 -0.35
CA TYR A 112 -5.57 -3.95 0.90
C TYR A 112 -4.14 -4.44 0.68
N GLY A 113 -3.15 -3.72 1.20
CA GLY A 113 -1.74 -4.11 1.08
C GLY A 113 -1.16 -3.97 -0.33
N VAL A 114 -1.66 -3.02 -1.13
CA VAL A 114 -1.10 -2.66 -2.45
C VAL A 114 0.40 -2.34 -2.37
N ALA A 115 0.78 -1.65 -1.28
CA ALA A 115 2.12 -1.23 -0.94
C ALA A 115 2.44 -1.69 0.50
N ARG A 116 2.10 -2.94 0.82
CA ARG A 116 2.22 -3.51 2.17
C ARG A 116 3.58 -3.18 2.80
N CYS A 117 3.57 -2.62 4.00
CA CYS A 117 4.79 -2.46 4.79
C CYS A 117 5.01 -3.72 5.63
N ALA A 118 6.24 -4.23 5.64
CA ALA A 118 6.59 -5.43 6.41
C ALA A 118 6.60 -5.15 7.92
N ASP A 119 7.12 -3.98 8.29
CA ASP A 119 7.05 -3.43 9.64
C ASP A 119 6.05 -2.26 9.64
N PRO A 120 5.01 -2.28 10.51
CA PRO A 120 4.07 -1.16 10.61
C PRO A 120 4.71 0.20 10.91
N ALA A 121 5.85 0.24 11.61
CA ALA A 121 6.55 1.48 11.96
C ALA A 121 7.51 1.96 10.86
N VAL A 122 7.75 1.15 9.83
CA VAL A 122 8.62 1.50 8.71
C VAL A 122 7.77 1.58 7.44
N HIS A 123 7.35 2.79 7.12
CA HIS A 123 6.57 3.09 5.93
C HIS A 123 7.07 4.38 5.26
N PRO A 124 6.73 4.62 3.98
CA PRO A 124 7.05 5.87 3.31
C PRO A 124 6.50 7.09 4.07
N SER A 125 7.24 8.21 4.05
CA SER A 125 6.79 9.48 4.63
C SER A 125 5.97 10.34 3.66
N ALA A 126 6.06 10.07 2.36
CA ALA A 126 5.29 10.75 1.32
C ALA A 126 3.78 10.42 1.43
N PRO A 127 2.89 11.31 0.96
CA PRO A 127 1.45 11.07 0.96
C PRO A 127 1.08 9.71 0.35
N LEU A 128 0.06 9.06 0.91
CA LEU A 128 -0.42 7.77 0.42
C LEU A 128 -0.71 7.78 -1.09
N ALA A 129 -1.36 8.83 -1.60
CA ALA A 129 -1.71 8.95 -3.01
C ALA A 129 -0.47 8.98 -3.92
N GLU A 130 0.52 9.80 -3.55
CA GLU A 130 1.77 9.92 -4.29
C GLU A 130 2.54 8.59 -4.34
N VAL A 131 2.54 7.85 -3.23
CA VAL A 131 3.19 6.53 -3.17
C VAL A 131 2.49 5.53 -4.08
N LEU A 132 1.15 5.54 -4.12
CA LEU A 132 0.40 4.69 -5.04
C LEU A 132 0.63 5.09 -6.50
N ASP A 133 0.64 6.38 -6.81
CA ASP A 133 0.90 6.87 -8.16
C ASP A 133 2.29 6.46 -8.65
N ARG A 134 3.32 6.59 -7.81
CA ARG A 134 4.69 6.11 -8.11
C ARG A 134 4.73 4.61 -8.38
N LEU A 135 3.99 3.81 -7.60
CA LEU A 135 3.91 2.36 -7.80
C LEU A 135 3.16 2.01 -9.09
N ILE A 136 2.02 2.63 -9.34
CA ILE A 136 1.22 2.43 -10.56
C ILE A 136 2.05 2.81 -11.80
N ALA A 137 2.74 3.95 -11.77
CA ALA A 137 3.62 4.36 -12.86
C ALA A 137 4.76 3.35 -13.07
N ALA A 138 5.42 2.90 -12.00
CA ALA A 138 6.52 1.93 -12.11
C ALA A 138 6.05 0.61 -12.75
N LEU A 139 4.84 0.18 -12.42
CA LEU A 139 4.18 -0.99 -12.96
C LEU A 139 3.84 -0.90 -14.46
N GLU A 140 3.68 0.31 -14.98
CA GLU A 140 3.45 0.58 -16.40
C GLU A 140 4.74 0.82 -17.20
N THR A 141 5.88 0.94 -16.51
CA THR A 141 7.20 1.18 -17.10
C THR A 141 8.09 -0.05 -17.11
N ARG A 142 9.31 0.08 -17.68
CA ARG A 142 10.29 -1.01 -17.65
C ARG A 142 10.78 -1.27 -16.22
N PRO A 143 10.94 -2.54 -15.81
CA PRO A 143 11.44 -2.88 -14.47
C PRO A 143 12.80 -2.24 -14.17
N GLY A 144 12.98 -1.76 -12.93
CA GLY A 144 14.18 -1.09 -12.45
C GLY A 144 15.02 -1.93 -11.49
N THR A 145 16.09 -1.34 -10.97
CA THR A 145 16.97 -1.98 -9.96
C THR A 145 16.73 -1.50 -8.54
N ALA A 146 15.92 -0.46 -8.36
CA ALA A 146 15.68 0.23 -7.11
C ALA A 146 14.18 0.32 -6.78
N CYS A 147 13.86 0.70 -5.55
CA CYS A 147 12.51 0.92 -5.08
C CYS A 147 11.87 2.11 -5.83
N PRO A 148 10.71 1.95 -6.47
CA PRO A 148 10.06 3.04 -7.21
C PRO A 148 9.50 4.15 -6.31
N VAL A 149 9.38 3.90 -5.00
CA VAL A 149 8.80 4.85 -4.05
C VAL A 149 9.86 5.78 -3.48
N CYS A 150 10.99 5.25 -3.01
CA CYS A 150 12.04 6.04 -2.36
C CYS A 150 13.38 6.07 -3.11
N GLY A 151 13.53 5.31 -4.20
CA GLY A 151 14.78 5.25 -4.99
C GLY A 151 15.90 4.42 -4.37
N CYS A 152 15.71 3.87 -3.17
CA CYS A 152 16.68 2.99 -2.50
C CYS A 152 16.87 1.67 -3.28
N ASP A 153 18.12 1.26 -3.49
CA ASP A 153 18.49 0.01 -4.16
C ASP A 153 18.78 -1.15 -3.19
N GLU A 154 18.85 -0.86 -1.89
CA GLU A 154 18.91 -1.83 -0.82
C GLU A 154 17.54 -2.49 -0.63
N ILE A 155 17.42 -3.69 -1.19
CA ILE A 155 16.21 -4.49 -1.20
C ILE A 155 16.55 -5.88 -0.68
N GLU A 156 15.89 -6.30 0.39
CA GLU A 156 16.11 -7.57 1.05
C GLU A 156 14.93 -8.52 0.82
N TRP A 157 15.21 -9.80 0.60
CA TRP A 157 14.15 -10.79 0.55
C TRP A 157 13.72 -11.18 1.97
N ARG A 158 12.53 -10.76 2.40
CA ARG A 158 11.99 -11.10 3.72
C ARG A 158 10.84 -12.11 3.63
N PRO A 159 10.83 -13.14 4.50
CA PRO A 159 9.63 -13.94 4.73
C PRO A 159 8.60 -13.07 5.47
N ASP A 160 7.33 -13.19 5.09
CA ASP A 160 6.25 -12.65 5.92
C ASP A 160 5.84 -13.73 6.93
N PRO A 161 6.08 -13.53 8.24
CA PRO A 161 5.82 -14.56 9.26
C PRO A 161 4.33 -14.79 9.51
N VAL A 162 3.46 -13.88 9.07
CA VAL A 162 2.01 -13.95 9.28
C VAL A 162 1.32 -14.57 8.07
N CYS A 163 1.91 -14.49 6.89
CA CYS A 163 1.22 -14.82 5.66
C CYS A 163 2.19 -15.08 4.50
N GLU A 164 2.46 -16.35 4.19
CA GLU A 164 3.46 -16.78 3.19
C GLU A 164 3.33 -16.10 1.81
N GLN A 165 2.10 -15.78 1.40
CA GLN A 165 1.79 -15.07 0.15
C GLN A 165 2.41 -13.67 0.04
N TRP A 166 2.86 -13.08 1.16
CA TRP A 166 3.50 -11.77 1.22
C TRP A 166 5.02 -11.84 1.41
N THR A 167 5.61 -13.02 1.31
CA THR A 167 7.08 -13.19 1.22
C THR A 167 7.62 -12.55 -0.05
N GLY A 168 8.64 -11.70 0.05
CA GLY A 168 9.20 -11.04 -1.12
C GLY A 168 10.23 -9.95 -0.85
N PRO A 169 10.55 -9.14 -1.88
CA PRO A 169 11.54 -8.07 -1.78
C PRO A 169 10.98 -6.90 -0.98
N VAL A 170 11.59 -6.58 0.15
CA VAL A 170 11.29 -5.44 1.01
C VAL A 170 12.37 -4.39 0.84
N CYS A 171 11.97 -3.14 0.62
CA CYS A 171 12.90 -2.03 0.56
C CYS A 171 13.37 -1.66 1.97
N SER A 172 14.68 -1.63 2.20
CA SER A 172 15.26 -1.27 3.51
C SER A 172 15.09 0.22 3.84
N GLY A 173 14.91 1.08 2.82
CA GLY A 173 14.72 2.52 3.01
C GLY A 173 13.30 2.94 3.42
N CYS A 174 12.24 2.35 2.85
CA CYS A 174 10.87 2.76 3.14
C CYS A 174 9.92 1.63 3.57
N GLY A 175 10.44 0.41 3.77
CA GLY A 175 9.72 -0.71 4.40
C GLY A 175 8.65 -1.40 3.56
N ILE A 176 8.36 -0.91 2.35
CA ILE A 176 7.37 -1.53 1.48
C ILE A 176 7.86 -2.86 0.91
N LEU A 177 6.94 -3.81 0.77
CA LEU A 177 7.08 -4.98 -0.08
C LEU A 177 6.96 -4.53 -1.55
N VAL A 178 8.10 -4.41 -2.21
CA VAL A 178 8.18 -3.94 -3.59
C VAL A 178 7.52 -4.95 -4.53
N PRO A 179 6.61 -4.54 -5.43
CA PRO A 179 6.03 -5.46 -6.41
C PRO A 179 7.13 -6.12 -7.26
N ARG A 180 7.18 -7.45 -7.28
CA ARG A 180 8.20 -8.19 -8.06
C ARG A 180 8.27 -7.76 -9.54
N PRO A 181 7.16 -7.48 -10.25
CA PRO A 181 7.21 -7.06 -11.65
C PRO A 181 7.93 -5.71 -11.89
N VAL A 182 8.05 -4.84 -10.88
CA VAL A 182 8.77 -3.56 -11.04
C VAL A 182 10.28 -3.71 -10.90
N LEU A 183 10.77 -4.89 -10.48
CA LEU A 183 12.20 -5.16 -10.29
C LEU A 183 12.75 -6.04 -11.40
N THR A 184 13.94 -5.71 -11.86
CA THR A 184 14.70 -6.56 -12.79
C THR A 184 15.03 -7.92 -12.16
N PRO A 185 15.21 -8.98 -12.96
CA PRO A 185 15.65 -10.29 -12.47
C PRO A 185 16.94 -10.22 -11.65
N GLY A 186 17.89 -9.36 -12.06
CA GLY A 186 19.14 -9.14 -11.34
C GLY A 186 18.93 -8.53 -9.95
N ALA A 187 18.03 -7.55 -9.81
CA ALA A 187 17.67 -6.98 -8.50
C ALA A 187 17.01 -8.02 -7.59
N LEU A 188 16.09 -8.84 -8.13
CA LEU A 188 15.46 -9.94 -7.38
C LEU A 188 16.48 -10.99 -6.94
N ALA A 189 17.48 -11.31 -7.77
CA ALA A 189 18.55 -12.24 -7.42
C ALA A 189 19.44 -11.68 -6.30
N ARG A 190 19.82 -10.40 -6.37
CA ARG A 190 20.57 -9.72 -5.29
C ARG A 190 19.81 -9.73 -3.97
N ALA A 191 18.52 -9.40 -3.98
CA ALA A 191 17.69 -9.38 -2.78
C ALA A 191 17.62 -10.75 -2.09
N ARG A 192 17.55 -11.84 -2.87
CA ARG A 192 17.61 -13.21 -2.33
C ARG A 192 18.99 -13.60 -1.83
N GLY A 193 20.04 -13.07 -2.46
CA GLY A 193 21.43 -13.30 -2.10
C GLY A 193 21.84 -12.63 -0.78
N ALA A 194 21.34 -11.41 -0.50
CA ALA A 194 21.57 -10.70 0.76
C ALA A 194 21.20 -11.57 1.98
N ARG A 195 19.98 -12.13 1.97
CA ARG A 195 19.51 -13.05 3.02
C ARG A 195 20.44 -14.24 3.25
N ARG A 196 21.03 -14.81 2.19
CA ARG A 196 21.94 -15.97 2.32
C ARG A 196 23.25 -15.59 3.02
N ARG A 197 23.73 -14.35 2.84
CA ARG A 197 24.95 -13.86 3.50
C ARG A 197 24.70 -13.61 4.99
N ASP A 198 23.54 -13.07 5.35
CA ASP A 198 23.19 -12.82 6.75
C ASP A 198 23.07 -14.13 7.54
N LEU A 199 22.40 -15.14 6.96
CA LEU A 199 22.29 -16.47 7.58
C LEU A 199 23.63 -17.19 7.72
N ALA A 200 24.55 -16.98 6.77
CA ALA A 200 25.89 -17.57 6.83
C ALA A 200 26.83 -16.85 7.82
N SER A 201 26.54 -15.60 8.16
CA SER A 201 27.35 -14.80 9.10
C SER A 201 26.90 -14.95 10.56
N ALA A 202 25.74 -15.56 10.79
CA ALA A 202 25.16 -15.81 12.12
C ALA A 202 25.37 -17.24 12.65
N ALA A 203 26.16 -18.07 11.94
CA ALA A 203 26.50 -19.45 12.28
C ALA A 203 28.00 -19.57 12.59
#